data_AF-A0A224Z9X5-F1
#
_entry.id   AF-A0A224Z9X5-F1
#
_cell.length_a   1.000
_cell.length_b   1.000
_cell.length_c   1.000
_cell.angle_alpha   90.00
_cell.angle_beta   90.00
_cell.angle_gamma   90.00
#
_symmetry.space_group_name_H-M   'P 1'
#
loop_
_entity.id
_entity.type
_entity.pdbx_description
1 polymer ?
#
loop_
_entity_poly.entity_id
_entity_poly.type
_entity_poly.pdbx_seq_one_letter_code
_entity_poly.pdbx_strand_id
1 'polypeptide(L)'
;MKLEVNDPFLVRKSDDVIAFLNNCNDKSYMACSFDVKDLYYSLPHRQLMLCVEECIDKHGSIAFQNHTGLSVQSFLELLTMYLNSTFATWHDNVYIQTNGVCIGSSIAPILSDLFLAHLDRRLQNQLKVSRLTKVFRYVDDFLVIFNTDEAGLEPLMFEVLNEFRKYFQPLVLTYELPVGRIIRFLDIKLKFVTDHICWAYEPRASKPLLPFDSCH
;
A
#
# COMPACT_ATOMS: atom_id res chain seq x y z
N MET A 1 -20.63 -7.70 -8.07
CA MET A 1 -20.41 -7.37 -6.64
C MET A 1 -19.11 -6.59 -6.54
N LYS A 2 -19.11 -5.36 -6.02
CA LYS A 2 -17.86 -4.59 -5.82
C LYS A 2 -17.36 -4.94 -4.42
N LEU A 3 -16.16 -5.53 -4.33
CA LEU A 3 -15.55 -5.87 -3.04
C LEU A 3 -15.12 -4.56 -2.36
N GLU A 4 -15.76 -4.21 -1.25
CA GLU A 4 -15.32 -3.08 -0.43
C GLU A 4 -14.22 -3.58 0.50
N VAL A 5 -12.98 -3.32 0.11
CA VAL A 5 -11.82 -3.62 0.94
C VAL A 5 -11.76 -2.57 2.05
N ASN A 6 -12.15 -2.97 3.27
CA ASN A 6 -11.99 -2.12 4.44
C ASN A 6 -10.50 -1.97 4.77
N ASP A 7 -9.97 -0.77 4.56
CA ASP A 7 -8.56 -0.47 4.63
C ASP A 7 -8.35 0.88 5.33
N PRO A 8 -7.72 0.91 6.52
CA PRO A 8 -7.68 2.11 7.34
C PRO A 8 -6.69 3.17 6.87
N PHE A 9 -5.72 2.81 6.02
CA PHE A 9 -4.66 3.72 5.58
C PHE A 9 -4.79 4.07 4.10
N LEU A 10 -5.51 3.27 3.31
CA LEU A 10 -5.66 3.49 1.88
C LEU A 10 -6.25 4.86 1.54
N VAL A 11 -5.54 5.56 0.66
CA VAL A 11 -6.03 6.72 -0.09
C VAL A 11 -6.00 6.42 -1.58
N ARG A 12 -6.88 7.06 -2.34
CA ARG A 12 -6.94 6.85 -3.80
C ARG A 12 -6.39 8.03 -4.60
N LYS A 13 -6.33 9.20 -3.97
CA LYS A 13 -5.91 10.45 -4.60
C LYS A 13 -5.37 11.43 -3.55
N SER A 14 -4.63 12.43 -4.02
CA SER A 14 -4.04 13.46 -3.17
C SER A 14 -5.07 14.29 -2.41
N ASP A 15 -6.28 14.46 -2.95
CA ASP A 15 -7.38 15.16 -2.27
C ASP A 15 -7.67 14.58 -0.87
N ASP A 16 -7.55 13.26 -0.69
CA ASP A 16 -7.81 12.60 0.60
C ASP A 16 -6.78 13.04 1.65
N VAL A 17 -5.53 13.24 1.22
CA VAL A 17 -4.43 13.75 2.05
C VAL A 17 -4.61 15.25 2.30
N ILE A 18 -4.92 16.02 1.25
CA ILE A 18 -5.15 17.48 1.35
C ILE A 18 -6.29 17.80 2.31
N ALA A 19 -7.38 17.02 2.29
CA ALA A 19 -8.50 17.20 3.20
C ALA A 19 -8.07 17.07 4.67
N PHE A 20 -7.15 16.16 4.98
CA PHE A 20 -6.55 16.07 6.32
C PHE A 20 -5.64 17.27 6.61
N LEU A 21 -4.77 17.65 5.69
CA LEU A 21 -3.83 18.76 5.86
C LEU A 21 -4.52 20.10 6.09
N ASN A 22 -5.67 20.34 5.48
CA ASN A 22 -6.47 21.56 5.69
C ASN A 22 -6.97 21.72 7.13
N ASN A 23 -6.94 20.64 7.93
CA ASN A 23 -7.30 20.65 9.35
C ASN A 23 -6.07 20.66 10.28
N CYS A 24 -4.86 20.71 9.72
CA CYS A 24 -3.60 20.70 10.47
C CYS A 24 -3.08 22.13 10.69
N ASN A 25 -3.72 22.87 11.60
CA ASN A 25 -3.27 24.20 12.02
C ASN A 25 -2.69 24.16 13.45
N ASP A 26 -1.85 25.16 13.77
CA ASP A 26 -1.35 25.48 15.12
C ASP A 26 -0.52 24.38 15.79
N LYS A 27 0.10 23.50 15.00
CA LYS A 27 0.96 22.41 15.48
C LYS A 27 2.17 22.24 14.58
N SER A 28 3.28 21.86 15.20
CA SER A 28 4.48 21.46 14.48
C SER A 28 4.29 20.02 14.00
N TYR A 29 4.26 19.85 12.70
CA TYR A 29 4.15 18.54 12.07
C TYR A 29 5.41 18.24 11.26
N MET A 30 5.80 16.97 11.29
CA MET A 30 6.80 16.41 10.39
C MET A 30 6.29 15.08 9.87
N ALA A 31 6.78 14.65 8.71
CA ALA A 31 6.44 13.34 8.16
C ALA A 31 7.66 12.64 7.60
N CYS A 32 7.56 11.32 7.51
CA CYS A 32 8.46 10.47 6.74
C CYS A 32 7.63 9.63 5.76
N SER A 33 8.29 9.03 4.78
CA SER A 33 7.67 8.04 3.91
C SER A 33 8.26 6.66 4.17
N PHE A 34 7.42 5.65 4.03
CA PHE A 34 7.86 4.26 3.92
C PHE A 34 7.46 3.72 2.56
N ASP A 35 8.21 2.77 2.03
CA ASP A 35 7.90 2.13 0.75
C ASP A 35 8.10 0.61 0.87
N VAL A 36 7.19 -0.15 0.27
CA VAL A 36 7.29 -1.62 0.18
C VAL A 36 8.12 -1.99 -1.04
N LYS A 37 9.33 -2.47 -0.79
CA LYS A 37 10.24 -2.90 -1.84
C LYS A 37 9.67 -4.11 -2.59
N ASP A 38 9.63 -4.00 -3.92
CA ASP A 38 9.27 -5.09 -4.83
C ASP A 38 7.93 -5.76 -4.47
N LEU A 39 6.91 -4.94 -4.12
CA LEU A 39 5.62 -5.41 -3.57
C LEU A 39 5.09 -6.65 -4.30
N TYR A 40 4.84 -6.54 -5.60
CA TYR A 40 4.23 -7.62 -6.37
C TYR A 40 5.08 -8.89 -6.40
N TYR A 41 6.40 -8.78 -6.46
CA TYR A 41 7.30 -9.94 -6.44
C TYR A 41 7.40 -10.59 -5.05
N SER A 42 7.05 -9.85 -4.00
CA SER A 42 7.20 -10.25 -2.61
C SER A 42 5.89 -10.73 -1.96
N LEU A 43 4.77 -10.73 -2.70
CA LEU A 43 3.47 -11.21 -2.19
C LEU A 43 3.47 -12.73 -1.95
N PRO A 44 3.24 -13.20 -0.72
CA PRO A 44 3.32 -14.62 -0.41
C PRO A 44 1.97 -15.32 -0.67
N HIS A 45 1.95 -16.29 -1.59
CA HIS A 45 0.71 -16.92 -2.10
C HIS A 45 -0.18 -17.51 -1.01
N ARG A 46 0.41 -18.17 0.00
CA ARG A 46 -0.37 -18.78 1.09
C ARG A 46 -1.21 -17.73 1.84
N GLN A 47 -0.61 -16.61 2.20
CA GLN A 47 -1.30 -15.53 2.91
C GLN A 47 -2.26 -14.79 1.98
N LEU A 48 -1.97 -14.69 0.68
CA LEU A 48 -2.94 -14.18 -0.29
C LEU A 48 -4.23 -15.00 -0.28
N MET A 49 -4.13 -16.34 -0.29
CA MET A 49 -5.32 -17.20 -0.27
C MET A 49 -6.15 -17.00 1.00
N LEU A 50 -5.48 -16.85 2.16
CA LEU A 50 -6.17 -16.53 3.42
C LEU A 50 -6.89 -15.18 3.36
N CYS A 51 -6.28 -14.16 2.74
CA CYS A 51 -6.90 -12.85 2.59
C CYS A 51 -8.11 -12.89 1.65
N VAL A 52 -8.04 -13.69 0.58
CA VAL A 52 -9.14 -13.90 -0.37
C VAL A 52 -10.30 -14.64 0.32
N GLU A 53 -10.00 -15.70 1.06
CA GLU A 53 -10.98 -16.46 1.84
C GLU A 53 -11.68 -15.56 2.87
N GLU A 54 -10.92 -14.82 3.69
CA GLU A 54 -11.45 -13.86 4.66
C GLU A 54 -12.37 -12.82 4.00
N CYS A 55 -12.01 -12.37 2.79
CA CYS A 55 -12.80 -11.41 2.04
C CYS A 55 -14.13 -12.01 1.56
N ILE A 56 -14.10 -13.22 1.02
CA ILE A 56 -15.30 -13.92 0.55
C ILE A 56 -16.24 -14.20 1.73
N ASP A 57 -15.71 -14.66 2.85
CA ASP A 57 -16.49 -14.96 4.05
C ASP A 57 -17.22 -13.73 4.60
N LYS A 58 -16.53 -12.58 4.67
CA LYS A 58 -17.15 -11.31 5.09
C LYS A 58 -18.28 -10.84 4.17
N HIS A 59 -18.19 -11.18 2.90
CA HIS A 59 -19.16 -10.79 1.87
C HIS A 59 -20.23 -11.87 1.62
N GLY A 60 -20.14 -13.01 2.31
CA GLY A 60 -21.09 -14.12 2.23
C GLY A 60 -20.66 -15.20 1.24
N SER A 61 -20.10 -16.29 1.76
CA SER A 61 -19.67 -17.46 0.98
C SER A 61 -20.80 -18.10 0.16
N ILE A 62 -22.03 -18.13 0.69
CA ILE A 62 -23.21 -18.63 -0.04
C ILE A 62 -23.54 -17.74 -1.25
N ALA A 63 -23.53 -16.42 -1.06
CA ALA A 63 -23.79 -15.48 -2.15
C ALA A 63 -22.71 -15.56 -3.23
N PHE A 64 -21.44 -15.70 -2.81
CA PHE A 64 -20.33 -15.96 -3.71
C PHE A 64 -20.55 -17.23 -4.53
N GLN A 65 -20.84 -18.36 -3.88
CA GLN A 65 -21.04 -19.64 -4.57
C GLN A 65 -22.23 -19.59 -5.54
N ASN A 66 -23.33 -18.95 -5.15
CA ASN A 66 -24.48 -18.77 -6.03
C ASN A 66 -24.16 -17.90 -7.26
N HIS A 67 -23.24 -16.94 -7.13
CA HIS A 67 -22.87 -16.03 -8.21
C HIS A 67 -21.84 -16.65 -9.16
N THR A 68 -20.84 -17.36 -8.63
CA THR A 68 -19.72 -17.91 -9.42
C THR A 68 -19.97 -19.34 -9.88
N GLY A 69 -20.88 -20.07 -9.23
CA GLY A 69 -21.05 -21.51 -9.40
C GLY A 69 -19.92 -22.35 -8.79
N LEU A 70 -18.97 -21.73 -8.09
CA LEU A 70 -17.80 -22.39 -7.50
C LEU A 70 -17.88 -22.35 -5.97
N SER A 71 -17.47 -23.44 -5.33
CA SER A 71 -17.17 -23.39 -3.90
C SER A 71 -15.98 -22.46 -3.65
N VAL A 72 -15.90 -21.89 -2.44
CA VAL A 72 -14.75 -21.05 -2.03
C VAL A 72 -13.44 -21.82 -2.20
N GLN A 73 -13.41 -23.08 -1.76
CA GLN A 73 -12.25 -23.95 -1.87
C GLN A 73 -11.80 -24.15 -3.33
N SER A 74 -12.74 -24.46 -4.24
CA SER A 74 -12.43 -24.63 -5.67
C SER A 74 -11.91 -23.35 -6.31
N PHE A 75 -12.41 -22.19 -5.88
CA PHE A 75 -11.91 -20.90 -6.35
C PHE A 75 -10.48 -20.63 -5.87
N LEU A 76 -10.17 -20.90 -4.60
CA LEU A 76 -8.81 -20.76 -4.05
C LEU A 76 -7.82 -21.72 -4.72
N GLU A 77 -8.24 -22.95 -5.04
CA GLU A 77 -7.43 -23.91 -5.80
C GLU A 77 -7.13 -23.41 -7.21
N LEU A 78 -8.14 -22.90 -7.92
CA LEU A 78 -7.97 -22.32 -9.25
C LEU A 78 -7.02 -21.12 -9.22
N LEU A 79 -7.17 -20.24 -8.24
CA LEU A 79 -6.32 -19.07 -8.06
C LEU A 79 -4.88 -19.46 -7.73
N THR A 80 -4.68 -20.46 -6.86
CA THR A 80 -3.37 -21.02 -6.55
C THR A 80 -2.71 -21.63 -7.79
N MET A 81 -3.46 -22.39 -8.58
CA MET A 81 -2.99 -22.96 -9.84
C MET A 81 -2.57 -21.86 -10.81
N TYR A 82 -3.37 -20.80 -10.96
CA TYR A 82 -3.05 -19.65 -11.80
C TYR A 82 -1.73 -18.98 -11.39
N LEU A 83 -1.56 -18.69 -10.09
CA LEU A 83 -0.34 -18.06 -9.57
C LEU A 83 0.90 -18.94 -9.76
N ASN A 84 0.76 -20.26 -9.66
CA ASN A 84 1.86 -21.21 -9.89
C ASN A 84 2.13 -21.52 -11.37
N SER A 85 1.28 -21.07 -12.28
CA SER A 85 1.37 -21.33 -13.72
C SER A 85 1.82 -20.10 -14.52
N THR A 86 2.48 -19.14 -13.86
CA THR A 86 3.00 -17.96 -14.54
C THR A 86 4.43 -18.21 -15.03
N PHE A 87 4.59 -18.17 -16.35
CA PHE A 87 5.87 -18.36 -17.04
C PHE A 87 6.42 -17.04 -17.55
N ALA A 88 7.73 -16.86 -17.46
CA ALA A 88 8.46 -15.75 -18.06
C ALA A 88 9.60 -16.27 -18.93
N THR A 89 9.84 -15.64 -20.08
CA THR A 89 10.96 -15.97 -20.97
C THR A 89 12.03 -14.91 -20.88
N TRP A 90 13.29 -15.31 -20.65
CA TRP A 90 14.43 -14.40 -20.65
C TRP A 90 15.65 -15.10 -21.27
N HIS A 91 16.26 -14.46 -22.27
CA HIS A 91 17.38 -15.02 -23.06
C HIS A 91 17.15 -16.48 -23.47
N ASP A 92 16.03 -16.75 -24.15
CA ASP A 92 15.61 -18.09 -24.64
C ASP A 92 15.39 -19.15 -23.57
N ASN A 93 15.48 -18.79 -22.28
CA ASN A 93 15.16 -19.67 -21.17
C ASN A 93 13.75 -19.40 -20.63
N VAL A 94 13.05 -20.47 -20.28
CA VAL A 94 11.72 -20.41 -19.66
C VAL A 94 11.86 -20.55 -18.15
N TYR A 95 11.27 -19.61 -17.42
CA TYR A 95 11.25 -19.58 -15.96
C TYR A 95 9.81 -19.64 -15.46
N ILE A 96 9.61 -20.26 -14.30
CA ILE A 96 8.33 -20.23 -13.58
C ILE A 96 8.49 -19.26 -12.41
N GLN A 97 7.53 -18.35 -12.28
CA GLN A 97 7.46 -17.46 -11.12
C GLN A 97 6.99 -18.27 -9.91
N THR A 98 7.86 -18.41 -8.92
CA THR A 98 7.59 -19.21 -7.71
C THR A 98 7.07 -18.39 -6.53
N ASN A 99 7.17 -17.06 -6.60
CA ASN A 99 6.75 -16.12 -5.56
C ASN A 99 6.15 -14.85 -6.17
N GLY A 100 5.30 -14.17 -5.41
CA GLY A 100 4.69 -12.93 -5.86
C GLY A 100 3.58 -13.13 -6.88
N VAL A 101 3.05 -12.03 -7.40
CA VAL A 101 2.08 -11.99 -8.48
C VAL A 101 2.72 -11.29 -9.67
N CYS A 102 2.50 -11.83 -10.87
CA CYS A 102 3.04 -11.23 -12.08
C CYS A 102 2.49 -9.81 -12.29
N ILE A 103 3.38 -8.84 -12.43
CA ILE A 103 3.00 -7.45 -12.72
C ILE A 103 2.32 -7.40 -14.09
N GLY A 104 1.20 -6.67 -14.18
CA GLY A 104 0.36 -6.62 -15.37
C GLY A 104 -0.71 -7.72 -15.43
N SER A 105 -0.67 -8.70 -14.51
CA SER A 105 -1.82 -9.58 -14.31
C SER A 105 -3.03 -8.79 -13.84
N SER A 106 -4.21 -9.07 -14.40
CA SER A 106 -5.47 -8.40 -14.02
C SER A 106 -5.87 -8.63 -12.57
N ILE A 107 -5.37 -9.70 -11.93
CA ILE A 107 -5.63 -9.99 -10.53
C ILE A 107 -4.59 -9.37 -9.58
N ALA A 108 -3.47 -8.87 -10.09
CA ALA A 108 -2.41 -8.33 -9.24
C ALA A 108 -2.89 -7.18 -8.35
N PRO A 109 -3.62 -6.16 -8.85
CA PRO A 109 -4.05 -5.03 -8.03
C PRO A 109 -4.98 -5.43 -6.89
N ILE A 110 -5.96 -6.32 -7.16
CA ILE A 110 -6.90 -6.74 -6.12
C ILE A 110 -6.23 -7.63 -5.08
N LEU A 111 -5.28 -8.49 -5.48
CA LEU A 111 -4.55 -9.33 -4.53
C LEU A 111 -3.61 -8.51 -3.64
N SER A 112 -2.91 -7.53 -4.20
CA SER A 112 -2.09 -6.61 -3.41
C SER A 112 -2.95 -5.77 -2.46
N ASP A 113 -4.08 -5.25 -2.92
CA ASP A 113 -5.00 -4.45 -2.10
C ASP A 113 -5.54 -5.27 -0.92
N LEU A 114 -6.00 -6.51 -1.17
CA LEU A 114 -6.50 -7.39 -0.12
C LEU A 114 -5.42 -7.70 0.92
N PHE A 115 -4.21 -7.99 0.47
CA PHE A 115 -3.09 -8.31 1.35
C PHE A 115 -2.67 -7.12 2.20
N LEU A 116 -2.43 -5.97 1.57
CA LEU A 116 -2.03 -4.76 2.28
C LEU A 116 -3.12 -4.28 3.23
N ALA A 117 -4.39 -4.35 2.84
CA ALA A 117 -5.50 -4.03 3.76
C ALA A 117 -5.54 -4.98 4.97
N HIS A 118 -5.24 -6.27 4.78
CA HIS A 118 -5.11 -7.22 5.89
C HIS A 118 -3.98 -6.81 6.85
N LEU A 119 -2.81 -6.44 6.33
CA LEU A 119 -1.68 -5.98 7.13
C LEU A 119 -2.00 -4.66 7.84
N ASP A 120 -2.61 -3.70 7.15
CA ASP A 120 -2.98 -2.38 7.67
C ASP A 120 -3.98 -2.48 8.82
N ARG A 121 -5.02 -3.32 8.68
CA ARG A 121 -5.97 -3.56 9.78
C ARG A 121 -5.29 -4.15 11.02
N ARG A 122 -4.35 -5.07 10.84
CA ARG A 122 -3.60 -5.67 11.94
C ARG A 122 -2.70 -4.65 12.62
N LEU A 123 -2.01 -3.84 11.83
CA LEU A 123 -1.13 -2.78 12.31
C LEU A 123 -1.93 -1.69 13.04
N GLN A 124 -3.04 -1.20 12.49
CA GLN A 124 -3.83 -0.13 13.09
C GLN A 124 -4.27 -0.44 14.53
N ASN A 125 -4.66 -1.69 14.80
CA ASN A 125 -5.10 -2.12 16.13
C ASN A 125 -3.98 -2.06 17.19
N GLN A 126 -2.73 -2.05 16.75
CA GLN A 126 -1.53 -2.18 17.59
C GLN A 126 -0.68 -0.93 17.60
N LEU A 127 -0.82 -0.08 16.59
CA LEU A 127 -0.04 1.12 16.40
C LEU A 127 -0.44 2.21 17.40
N LYS A 128 0.17 2.14 18.60
CA LYS A 128 -0.05 3.06 19.73
C LYS A 128 1.19 3.90 20.02
N VAL A 129 1.77 4.49 18.98
CA VAL A 129 2.93 5.36 19.11
C VAL A 129 2.48 6.76 19.48
N SER A 130 3.11 7.34 20.52
CA SER A 130 2.77 8.71 20.95
C SER A 130 3.04 9.69 19.80
N ARG A 131 2.19 10.72 19.66
CA ARG A 131 2.35 11.80 18.65
C ARG A 131 2.24 11.36 17.19
N LEU A 132 2.08 10.07 16.90
CA LEU A 132 1.64 9.62 15.59
C LEU A 132 0.24 10.20 15.32
N THR A 133 0.10 10.96 14.23
CA THR A 133 -1.14 11.67 13.93
C THR A 133 -1.94 10.96 12.86
N LYS A 134 -1.29 10.55 11.76
CA LYS A 134 -1.97 9.92 10.63
C LYS A 134 -1.00 9.09 9.79
N VAL A 135 -1.52 8.00 9.24
CA VAL A 135 -0.85 7.17 8.23
C VAL A 135 -1.73 7.18 7.00
N PHE A 136 -1.12 7.41 5.84
CA PHE A 136 -1.74 7.24 4.52
C PHE A 136 -0.94 6.23 3.73
N ARG A 137 -1.61 5.47 2.87
CA ARG A 137 -0.98 4.56 1.92
C ARG A 137 -1.59 4.70 0.54
N TYR A 138 -0.75 4.75 -0.47
CA TYR A 138 -1.12 4.58 -1.87
C TYR A 138 -0.30 3.45 -2.49
N VAL A 139 -0.95 2.33 -2.78
CA VAL A 139 -0.28 1.08 -3.22
C VAL A 139 0.80 0.68 -2.21
N ASP A 140 2.08 0.80 -2.57
CA ASP A 140 3.30 0.48 -1.80
C ASP A 140 3.87 1.67 -1.01
N ASP A 141 3.52 2.90 -1.38
CA ASP A 141 3.99 4.13 -0.75
C ASP A 141 3.15 4.49 0.49
N PHE A 142 3.82 4.80 1.60
CA PHE A 142 3.22 5.35 2.82
C PHE A 142 3.68 6.78 3.09
N LEU A 143 2.78 7.58 3.65
CA LEU A 143 3.09 8.85 4.31
C LEU A 143 2.68 8.76 5.77
N VAL A 144 3.64 8.97 6.68
CA VAL A 144 3.44 8.87 8.13
C VAL A 144 3.68 10.22 8.76
N ILE A 145 2.64 10.81 9.36
CA ILE A 145 2.63 12.17 9.90
C ILE A 145 2.66 12.14 11.42
N PHE A 146 3.56 12.92 12.01
CA PHE A 146 3.79 13.06 13.43
C PHE A 146 3.59 14.50 13.89
N ASN A 147 3.03 14.68 15.09
CA ASN A 147 3.00 15.96 15.78
C ASN A 147 4.36 16.18 16.50
N THR A 148 5.36 16.57 15.72
CA THR A 148 6.72 16.82 16.18
C THR A 148 7.44 17.86 15.35
N ASP A 149 8.49 18.43 15.93
CA ASP A 149 9.51 19.17 15.22
C ASP A 149 10.55 18.22 14.59
N GLU A 150 11.49 18.83 13.86
CA GLU A 150 12.55 18.14 13.12
C GLU A 150 13.42 17.25 14.02
N ALA A 151 13.73 17.69 15.23
CA ALA A 151 14.56 16.94 16.17
C ALA A 151 13.87 15.65 16.68
N GLY A 152 12.55 15.66 16.83
CA GLY A 152 11.79 14.50 17.29
C GLY A 152 11.36 13.52 16.20
N LEU A 153 11.55 13.83 14.92
CA LEU A 153 11.06 13.01 13.81
C LEU A 153 11.74 11.64 13.76
N GLU A 154 13.07 11.59 13.75
CA GLU A 154 13.82 10.36 13.49
C GLU A 154 13.57 9.26 14.56
N PRO A 155 13.57 9.57 15.88
CA PRO A 155 13.23 8.57 16.90
C PRO A 155 11.81 8.00 16.76
N LEU A 156 10.81 8.87 16.53
CA LEU A 156 9.41 8.47 16.35
C LEU A 156 9.23 7.64 15.06
N MET A 157 9.92 8.03 13.99
CA MET A 157 9.94 7.27 12.74
C MET A 157 10.46 5.86 12.97
N PHE A 158 11.59 5.68 13.66
CA PHE A 158 12.13 4.34 13.92
C PHE A 158 11.22 3.50 14.83
N GLU A 159 10.54 4.11 15.80
CA GLU A 159 9.54 3.43 16.63
C GLU A 159 8.39 2.87 15.76
N VAL A 160 7.81 3.71 14.89
CA VAL A 160 6.75 3.28 13.96
C VAL A 160 7.27 2.26 12.95
N LEU A 161 8.44 2.47 12.36
CA LEU A 161 9.02 1.55 11.37
C LEU A 161 9.24 0.15 11.95
N ASN A 162 9.62 0.06 13.23
CA ASN A 162 9.77 -1.22 13.92
C ASN A 162 8.43 -1.95 14.09
N GLU A 163 7.34 -1.23 14.38
CA GLU A 163 6.00 -1.83 14.38
C GLU A 163 5.61 -2.32 12.99
N PHE A 164 5.76 -1.49 11.97
CA PHE A 164 5.53 -1.89 10.58
C PHE A 164 6.29 -3.17 10.22
N ARG A 165 7.59 -3.23 10.50
CA ARG A 165 8.44 -4.41 10.22
C ARG A 165 7.98 -5.68 10.92
N LYS A 166 7.34 -5.60 12.09
CA LYS A 166 6.77 -6.78 12.77
C LYS A 166 5.55 -7.33 12.03
N TYR A 167 4.67 -6.45 11.56
CA TYR A 167 3.41 -6.85 10.93
C TYR A 167 3.54 -7.14 9.44
N PHE A 168 4.44 -6.45 8.74
CA PHE A 168 4.56 -6.51 7.28
C PHE A 168 5.40 -7.69 6.77
N GLN A 169 5.91 -8.56 7.63
CA GLN A 169 6.65 -9.75 7.18
C GLN A 169 5.79 -10.61 6.22
N PRO A 170 6.35 -11.08 5.09
CA PRO A 170 7.77 -11.06 4.70
C PRO A 170 8.19 -9.85 3.84
N LEU A 171 7.33 -8.83 3.70
CA LEU A 171 7.64 -7.64 2.90
C LEU A 171 8.80 -6.84 3.49
N VAL A 172 9.63 -6.30 2.61
CA VAL A 172 10.76 -5.44 2.99
C VAL A 172 10.35 -3.99 2.85
N LEU A 173 10.57 -3.21 3.91
CA LEU A 173 10.26 -1.79 3.95
C LEU A 173 11.52 -0.94 3.86
N THR A 174 11.46 0.09 3.03
CA THR A 174 12.42 1.21 2.99
C THR A 174 11.78 2.47 3.58
N TYR A 175 12.59 3.48 3.87
CA TYR A 175 12.11 4.75 4.41
C TYR A 175 12.88 5.93 3.83
N GLU A 176 12.23 7.09 3.77
CA GLU A 176 12.84 8.37 3.44
C GLU A 176 12.42 9.43 4.47
N LEU A 177 13.41 10.22 4.89
CA LEU A 177 13.23 11.39 5.74
C LEU A 177 13.17 12.65 4.86
N PRO A 178 12.45 13.70 5.30
CA PRO A 178 12.27 14.91 4.50
C PRO A 178 13.62 15.62 4.31
N VAL A 179 13.93 16.00 3.07
CA VAL A 179 15.14 16.78 2.74
C VAL A 179 14.76 18.25 2.69
N GLY A 180 15.39 19.07 3.53
CA GLY A 180 15.05 20.50 3.62
C GLY A 180 13.60 20.74 4.03
N ARG A 181 13.07 19.89 4.93
CA ARG A 181 11.67 19.88 5.39
C ARG A 181 10.64 19.68 4.28
N ILE A 182 11.05 19.01 3.20
CA ILE A 182 10.20 18.69 2.07
C ILE A 182 10.10 17.18 1.93
N ILE A 183 8.89 16.68 1.72
CA ILE A 183 8.63 15.29 1.32
C ILE A 183 7.60 15.26 0.19
N ARG A 184 7.66 14.24 -0.65
CA ARG A 184 6.70 14.01 -1.73
C ARG A 184 5.86 12.79 -1.43
N PHE A 185 4.58 12.86 -1.78
CA PHE A 185 3.67 11.73 -1.72
C PHE A 185 2.64 11.91 -2.83
N LEU A 186 2.31 10.84 -3.57
CA LEU A 186 1.45 10.96 -4.76
C LEU A 186 1.99 12.02 -5.75
N ASP A 187 1.14 12.98 -6.13
CA ASP A 187 1.37 14.14 -6.99
C ASP A 187 1.46 15.45 -6.19
N ILE A 188 1.72 15.37 -4.88
CA ILE A 188 1.85 16.52 -3.99
C ILE A 188 3.22 16.57 -3.32
N LYS A 189 3.71 17.80 -3.19
CA LYS A 189 4.88 18.17 -2.39
C LYS A 189 4.41 18.80 -1.11
N LEU A 190 4.90 18.29 0.02
CA LEU A 190 4.64 18.83 1.34
C LEU A 190 5.87 19.56 1.84
N LYS A 191 5.68 20.76 2.40
CA LYS A 191 6.72 21.56 3.05
C LYS A 191 6.30 21.84 4.49
N PHE A 192 7.09 21.37 5.44
CA PHE A 192 6.84 21.54 6.86
C PHE A 192 7.38 22.89 7.35
N VAL A 193 6.47 23.74 7.81
CA VAL A 193 6.76 25.03 8.45
C VAL A 193 6.43 24.90 9.95
N THR A 194 6.92 25.81 10.78
CA THR A 194 6.89 25.71 12.25
C THR A 194 5.48 25.47 12.83
N ASP A 195 4.44 25.98 12.18
CA ASP A 195 3.06 26.03 12.68
C ASP A 195 2.02 25.47 11.69
N HIS A 196 2.41 25.16 10.46
CA HIS A 196 1.51 24.63 9.43
C HIS A 196 2.27 23.82 8.36
N ILE A 197 1.52 23.05 7.57
CA ILE A 197 2.03 22.31 6.43
C ILE A 197 1.59 23.02 5.15
N CYS A 198 2.54 23.49 4.34
CA CYS A 198 2.22 23.93 2.99
C CYS A 198 2.24 22.73 2.04
N TRP A 199 1.36 22.75 1.04
CA TRP A 199 1.38 21.76 -0.03
C TRP A 199 1.26 22.43 -1.40
N ALA A 200 1.80 21.77 -2.42
CA ALA A 200 1.64 22.16 -3.81
C ALA A 200 1.54 20.91 -4.69
N TYR A 201 0.78 20.98 -5.78
CA TYR A 201 0.81 19.94 -6.81
C TYR A 201 2.19 19.91 -7.47
N GLU A 202 2.84 18.76 -7.43
CA GLU A 202 4.14 18.48 -8.03
C GLU A 202 4.15 17.00 -8.49
N PRO A 203 3.59 16.70 -9.68
CA PRO A 203 3.54 15.33 -10.19
C PRO A 203 4.93 14.69 -10.25
N ARG A 204 5.08 13.48 -9.71
CA ARG A 204 6.37 12.74 -9.71
C ARG A 204 6.90 12.41 -11.11
N ALA A 205 6.03 12.46 -12.13
CA ALA A 205 6.42 12.24 -13.51
C ALA A 205 6.63 13.58 -14.24
N SER A 206 7.87 13.85 -14.65
CA SER A 206 8.13 14.62 -15.87
C SER A 206 8.07 13.74 -17.12
N LYS A 207 7.55 12.50 -17.00
CA LYS A 207 7.38 11.62 -18.15
C LYS A 207 6.37 12.31 -19.08
N PRO A 208 6.72 12.51 -20.37
CA PRO A 208 5.76 13.03 -21.32
C PRO A 208 4.50 12.17 -21.28
N LEU A 209 3.34 12.79 -21.49
CA LEU A 209 2.11 12.05 -21.75
C LEU A 209 2.42 10.98 -22.80
N LEU A 210 2.04 9.73 -22.52
CA LEU A 210 2.20 8.67 -23.49
C LEU A 210 1.52 9.12 -24.80
N PRO A 211 2.20 9.02 -25.95
CA PRO A 211 1.60 9.30 -27.24
C PRO A 211 0.30 8.50 -27.38
N PHE A 212 -0.72 9.07 -27.99
CA PHE A 212 -2.04 8.44 -28.19
C PHE A 212 -1.94 7.07 -28.90
N ASP A 213 -0.85 6.89 -29.65
CA ASP A 213 -0.44 5.73 -30.42
C ASP A 213 0.42 4.70 -29.65
N SER A 214 0.62 4.86 -28.34
CA SER A 214 1.26 3.82 -27.53
C SER A 214 0.30 2.65 -27.30
N CYS A 215 0.64 1.45 -27.79
CA CYS A 215 -0.14 0.21 -27.62
C CYS A 215 -0.04 -0.40 -26.21
N HIS A 216 -0.11 0.42 -25.15
CA HIS A 216 -0.25 -0.03 -23.77
C HIS A 216 -1.71 -0.24 -23.38
#